data_AF-A0A6P6UT77-F1
#
_entry.id   AF-A0A6P6UT77-F1
#
_cell.length_a   1.000
_cell.length_b   1.000
_cell.length_c   1.000
_cell.angle_alpha   90.00
_cell.angle_beta   90.00
_cell.angle_gamma   90.00
#
_symmetry.space_group_name_H-M   'P 1'
#
loop_
_entity.id
_entity.type
_entity.pdbx_description
1 polymer ?
#
loop_
_entity_poly.entity_id
_entity_poly.type
_entity_poly.pdbx_seq_one_letter_code
_entity_poly.pdbx_strand_id
1 'polypeptide(L)'
;MDEEITFGPRDAVSLASGNHETIVIDIVTNNYRVKKVYVNQGSAVDIMFYRVFKELALEDGQLTPVRTPLVGFTGPPINPEGMITLMVTVGQVLKCRTIPVKVVKQQSPYNVFLGRPALNALRAIPSTLHLSIKFLTPGGVAEVRGDPEVARVCYLTMLRGQEKMVAQTTCLEPYIPGEEARQLGTEDEIEEFPLREYRPVLVIRIGALLPLEEKEGLKALLREYSQVFALTVEDMPEIPTDLAVHHLNVDPRFKPVKQKKRSFAPKRNEVIKNEVGKLLESKIILEVHYPTWLANPVLVKNEDQSWRMCVDFTDLNKACSKDCFPLPRIDRLVDSIVGFDVLCFLDAFKGYHQIEMAE
;
A
#
# COMPACT_ATOMS: atom_id res chain seq x y z
N MET A 1 -27.36 -18.61 -13.19
CA MET A 1 -26.48 -19.32 -14.13
C MET A 1 -25.32 -19.82 -13.32
N ASP A 2 -25.06 -21.12 -13.35
CA ASP A 2 -23.86 -21.65 -12.71
C ASP A 2 -22.66 -21.21 -13.57
N GLU A 3 -21.81 -20.34 -13.02
CA GLU A 3 -20.62 -19.89 -13.75
C GLU A 3 -19.64 -21.07 -13.90
N GLU A 4 -19.13 -21.27 -15.11
CA GLU A 4 -18.13 -22.29 -15.41
C GLU A 4 -16.72 -21.72 -15.30
N ILE A 5 -15.80 -22.51 -14.74
CA ILE A 5 -14.37 -22.14 -14.72
C ILE A 5 -13.76 -22.53 -16.07
N THR A 6 -13.40 -21.53 -16.86
CA THR A 6 -12.70 -21.71 -18.14
C THR A 6 -11.32 -21.07 -18.12
N PHE A 7 -10.36 -21.72 -18.79
CA PHE A 7 -9.08 -21.13 -19.16
C PHE A 7 -8.99 -21.04 -20.68
N GLY A 8 -8.69 -19.87 -21.21
CA GLY A 8 -8.57 -19.63 -22.65
C GLY A 8 -7.37 -18.78 -23.03
N PRO A 9 -7.19 -18.49 -24.33
CA PRO A 9 -6.03 -17.72 -24.82
C PRO A 9 -5.87 -16.33 -24.19
N ARG A 10 -6.96 -15.73 -23.69
CA ARG A 10 -6.95 -14.44 -22.98
C ARG A 10 -6.38 -14.52 -21.56
N ASP A 11 -6.32 -15.72 -20.99
CA ASP A 11 -5.73 -15.99 -19.67
C ASP A 11 -4.23 -16.30 -19.78
N ALA A 12 -3.68 -16.39 -21.00
CA ALA A 12 -2.29 -16.75 -21.21
C ALA A 12 -1.35 -15.63 -20.75
N VAL A 13 -0.30 -15.99 -20.02
CA VAL A 13 0.77 -15.07 -19.66
C VAL A 13 1.68 -14.88 -20.86
N SER A 14 2.04 -13.62 -21.19
CA SER A 14 2.92 -13.28 -22.32
C SER A 14 4.21 -14.11 -22.29
N LEU A 15 4.59 -14.63 -23.46
CA LEU A 15 5.67 -15.60 -23.77
C LEU A 15 7.13 -15.19 -23.40
N ALA A 16 7.32 -14.35 -22.38
CA ALA A 16 8.61 -13.82 -21.99
C ALA A 16 9.31 -14.60 -20.84
N SER A 17 9.09 -15.91 -20.69
CA SER A 17 10.08 -16.82 -20.08
C SER A 17 9.64 -18.27 -20.23
N GLY A 18 10.59 -19.21 -20.33
CA GLY A 18 10.33 -20.59 -20.72
C GLY A 18 9.50 -21.43 -19.74
N ASN A 19 8.17 -21.37 -19.85
CA ASN A 19 7.12 -22.38 -19.62
C ASN A 19 7.25 -23.45 -18.51
N HIS A 20 8.01 -23.23 -17.44
CA HIS A 20 8.16 -24.19 -16.34
C HIS A 20 8.01 -23.55 -14.95
N GLU A 21 7.49 -22.32 -14.92
CA GLU A 21 7.30 -21.56 -13.70
C GLU A 21 6.20 -22.19 -12.82
N THR A 22 6.43 -22.13 -11.52
CA THR A 22 5.45 -22.57 -10.52
C THR A 22 4.43 -21.46 -10.26
N ILE A 23 3.22 -21.84 -9.84
CA ILE A 23 2.21 -20.88 -9.43
C ILE A 23 2.59 -20.35 -8.04
N VAL A 24 2.98 -19.07 -7.98
CA VAL A 24 3.32 -18.37 -6.74
C VAL A 24 2.44 -17.14 -6.59
N ILE A 25 1.58 -17.15 -5.59
CA ILE A 25 0.54 -16.13 -5.35
C ILE A 25 0.81 -15.36 -4.05
N ASP A 26 -0.05 -14.39 -3.80
CA ASP A 26 -0.17 -13.69 -2.53
C ASP A 26 -1.47 -14.11 -1.81
N ILE A 27 -1.45 -14.12 -0.48
CA ILE A 27 -2.62 -14.39 0.36
C ILE A 27 -2.71 -13.36 1.48
N VAL A 28 -3.86 -13.28 2.15
CA VAL A 28 -4.09 -12.36 3.27
C VAL A 28 -4.34 -13.14 4.55
N THR A 29 -3.69 -12.75 5.65
CA THR A 29 -3.96 -13.31 6.98
C THR A 29 -3.64 -12.31 8.07
N ASN A 30 -4.43 -12.27 9.16
CA ASN A 30 -4.28 -11.32 10.26
C ASN A 30 -4.05 -9.85 9.82
N ASN A 31 -4.73 -9.41 8.76
CA ASN A 31 -4.59 -8.07 8.16
C ASN A 31 -3.19 -7.79 7.57
N TYR A 32 -2.46 -8.83 7.18
CA TYR A 32 -1.21 -8.71 6.41
C TYR A 32 -1.33 -9.48 5.10
N ARG A 33 -0.76 -8.91 4.03
CA ARG A 33 -0.50 -9.61 2.79
C ARG A 33 0.79 -10.41 2.95
N VAL A 34 0.68 -11.71 2.72
CA VAL A 34 1.79 -12.66 2.73
C VAL A 34 2.12 -13.01 1.28
N LYS A 35 3.29 -12.56 0.83
CA LYS A 35 3.81 -12.86 -0.52
C LYS A 35 4.46 -14.23 -0.60
N LYS A 36 4.87 -14.67 -1.81
CA LYS A 36 5.65 -15.91 -2.03
C LYS A 36 4.93 -17.18 -1.54
N VAL A 37 3.64 -17.30 -1.88
CA VAL A 37 2.82 -18.47 -1.53
C VAL A 37 2.83 -19.45 -2.69
N TYR A 38 3.47 -20.60 -2.50
CA TYR A 38 3.58 -21.62 -3.52
C TYR A 38 2.35 -22.53 -3.55
N VAL A 39 1.72 -22.66 -4.71
CA VAL A 39 0.63 -23.62 -4.94
C VAL A 39 1.22 -24.95 -5.39
N ASN A 40 1.17 -25.94 -4.49
CA ASN A 40 1.77 -27.25 -4.69
C ASN A 40 0.71 -28.37 -4.76
N GLN A 41 0.33 -28.73 -5.99
CA GLN A 41 -0.63 -29.81 -6.24
C GLN A 41 -0.19 -31.18 -5.70
N GLY A 42 1.11 -31.40 -5.51
CA GLY A 42 1.67 -32.64 -4.95
C GLY A 42 1.65 -32.71 -3.42
N SER A 43 1.44 -31.57 -2.73
CA SER A 43 1.51 -31.55 -1.27
C SER A 43 0.24 -32.12 -0.63
N ALA A 44 0.42 -32.97 0.40
CA ALA A 44 -0.68 -33.48 1.23
C ALA A 44 -1.07 -32.53 2.38
N VAL A 45 -0.33 -31.44 2.56
CA VAL A 45 -0.47 -30.52 3.69
C VAL A 45 -0.29 -29.07 3.24
N ASP A 46 -1.01 -28.16 3.92
CA ASP A 46 -0.85 -26.72 3.78
C ASP A 46 0.03 -26.20 4.90
N ILE A 47 1.11 -25.49 4.55
CA ILE A 47 2.15 -25.12 5.50
C ILE A 47 2.45 -23.63 5.42
N MET A 48 2.42 -22.95 6.55
CA MET A 48 3.00 -21.63 6.77
C MET A 48 4.32 -21.79 7.52
N PHE A 49 5.38 -21.18 7.03
CA PHE A 49 6.68 -21.29 7.69
C PHE A 49 6.73 -20.40 8.94
N TYR A 50 7.35 -20.90 10.01
CA TYR A 50 7.38 -20.29 11.34
C TYR A 50 7.88 -18.84 11.37
N ARG A 51 8.71 -18.46 10.39
CA ARG A 51 9.13 -17.07 10.22
C ARG A 51 7.94 -16.13 10.03
N VAL A 52 7.00 -16.50 9.16
CA VAL A 52 5.76 -15.73 8.91
C VAL A 52 4.93 -15.66 10.19
N PHE A 53 4.79 -16.78 10.90
CA PHE A 53 4.08 -16.84 12.19
C PHE A 53 4.64 -15.83 13.21
N LYS A 54 5.97 -15.73 13.32
CA LYS A 54 6.61 -14.76 14.23
C LYS A 54 6.42 -13.31 13.83
N GLU A 55 6.46 -13.03 12.54
CA GLU A 55 6.28 -11.67 12.05
C GLU A 55 4.83 -11.20 12.09
N LEU A 56 3.86 -12.14 12.08
CA LEU A 56 2.46 -11.86 12.41
C LEU A 56 2.23 -11.56 13.91
N ALA A 57 3.31 -11.46 14.70
CA ALA A 57 3.30 -11.23 16.15
C ALA A 57 2.49 -12.28 16.93
N LEU A 58 2.47 -13.53 16.44
CA LEU A 58 1.81 -14.64 17.13
C LEU A 58 2.73 -15.28 18.17
N GLU A 59 2.15 -15.74 19.26
CA GLU A 59 2.87 -16.28 20.41
C GLU A 59 2.97 -17.81 20.34
N ASP A 60 4.11 -18.37 20.76
CA ASP A 60 4.33 -19.84 20.69
C ASP A 60 3.33 -20.64 21.53
N GLY A 61 2.73 -20.01 22.55
CA GLY A 61 1.65 -20.60 23.35
C GLY A 61 0.38 -20.92 22.55
N GLN A 62 0.23 -20.37 21.34
CA GLN A 62 -0.90 -20.64 20.44
C GLN A 62 -0.66 -21.87 19.54
N LEU A 63 0.54 -22.46 19.57
CA LEU A 63 0.86 -23.66 18.81
C LEU A 63 0.42 -24.91 19.58
N THR A 64 -0.36 -25.78 18.93
CA THR A 64 -0.70 -27.10 19.48
C THR A 64 0.42 -28.10 19.18
N PRO A 65 1.00 -28.82 20.15
CA PRO A 65 2.07 -29.77 19.87
C PRO A 65 1.59 -30.90 18.95
N VAL A 66 2.31 -31.17 17.85
CA VAL A 66 1.99 -32.26 16.93
C VAL A 66 3.13 -33.27 16.90
N ARG A 67 2.81 -34.53 17.16
CA ARG A 67 3.79 -35.64 17.15
C ARG A 67 3.87 -36.37 15.81
N THR A 68 3.02 -35.99 14.86
CA THR A 68 3.00 -36.60 13.53
C THR A 68 4.07 -35.94 12.65
N PRO A 69 5.10 -36.68 12.24
CA PRO A 69 6.12 -36.13 11.36
C PRO A 69 5.55 -35.88 9.97
N LEU A 70 5.99 -34.79 9.34
CA LEU A 70 5.67 -34.47 7.96
C LEU A 70 6.70 -35.15 7.05
N VAL A 71 6.21 -36.00 6.16
CA VAL A 71 7.03 -36.77 5.22
C VAL A 71 6.85 -36.20 3.81
N GLY A 72 7.94 -36.12 3.03
CA GLY A 72 7.88 -35.68 1.63
C GLY A 72 8.09 -34.18 1.38
N PHE A 73 8.52 -33.42 2.39
CA PHE A 73 8.76 -31.97 2.25
C PHE A 73 10.19 -31.64 1.79
N THR A 74 11.20 -32.33 2.32
CA THR A 74 12.62 -32.26 1.92
C THR A 74 13.39 -33.40 2.60
N GLY A 75 13.56 -34.56 1.95
CA GLY A 75 14.33 -35.66 2.54
C GLY A 75 13.68 -36.25 3.81
N PRO A 76 14.44 -36.48 4.92
CA PRO A 76 13.94 -37.21 6.09
C PRO A 76 12.72 -36.54 6.75
N PRO A 77 11.92 -37.30 7.55
CA PRO A 77 10.71 -36.78 8.17
C PRO A 77 10.97 -35.56 9.06
N ILE A 78 10.18 -34.51 8.88
CA ILE A 78 10.30 -33.25 9.63
C ILE A 78 9.30 -33.26 10.77
N ASN A 79 9.79 -33.07 11.99
CA ASN A 79 8.94 -32.92 13.17
C ASN A 79 8.48 -31.45 13.28
N PRO A 80 7.18 -31.15 13.18
CA PRO A 80 6.68 -29.80 13.42
C PRO A 80 6.81 -29.43 14.90
N GLU A 81 7.23 -28.20 15.23
CA GLU A 81 7.25 -27.73 16.64
C GLU A 81 5.84 -27.56 17.23
N GLY A 82 4.85 -27.32 16.36
CA GLY A 82 3.44 -27.27 16.72
C GLY A 82 2.60 -26.82 15.54
N MET A 83 1.28 -26.93 15.67
CA MET A 83 0.30 -26.62 14.66
C MET A 83 -0.65 -25.57 15.22
N ILE A 84 -0.75 -24.44 14.54
CA ILE A 84 -1.89 -23.54 14.68
C ILE A 84 -2.69 -23.62 13.40
N THR A 85 -4.02 -23.52 13.51
CA THR A 85 -4.89 -23.37 12.35
C THR A 85 -5.06 -21.88 12.12
N LEU A 86 -4.38 -21.34 11.11
CA LEU A 86 -4.54 -19.94 10.72
C LEU A 86 -5.47 -19.83 9.52
N MET A 87 -6.38 -18.86 9.60
CA MET A 87 -7.29 -18.52 8.53
C MET A 87 -6.56 -17.63 7.53
N VAL A 88 -6.38 -18.14 6.31
CA VAL A 88 -5.80 -17.39 5.19
C VAL A 88 -6.86 -17.16 4.14
N THR A 89 -6.95 -15.92 3.67
CA THR A 89 -7.88 -15.49 2.64
C THR A 89 -7.16 -15.47 1.31
N VAL A 90 -7.69 -16.21 0.35
CA VAL A 90 -7.21 -16.31 -1.03
C VAL A 90 -8.21 -15.61 -1.92
N GLY A 91 -7.74 -14.71 -2.79
CA GLY A 91 -8.58 -13.90 -3.69
C GLY A 91 -8.84 -12.48 -3.18
N GLN A 92 -9.56 -11.71 -3.99
CA GLN A 92 -9.83 -10.27 -3.77
C GLN A 92 -11.09 -10.05 -2.93
N VAL A 93 -11.29 -8.84 -2.39
CA VAL A 93 -12.34 -8.48 -1.41
C VAL A 93 -13.75 -8.97 -1.76
N LEU A 94 -14.13 -9.02 -3.04
CA LEU A 94 -15.46 -9.48 -3.51
C LEU A 94 -15.48 -10.94 -3.98
N LYS A 95 -14.32 -11.55 -4.17
CA LYS A 95 -14.12 -12.89 -4.72
C LYS A 95 -12.99 -13.61 -3.97
N CYS A 96 -13.20 -13.86 -2.68
CA CYS A 96 -12.24 -14.54 -1.83
C CYS A 96 -12.86 -15.71 -1.05
N ARG A 97 -11.98 -16.57 -0.54
CA ARG A 97 -12.32 -17.63 0.41
C ARG A 97 -11.26 -17.75 1.47
N THR A 98 -11.69 -18.06 2.68
CA THR A 98 -10.80 -18.26 3.82
C THR A 98 -10.62 -19.74 4.11
N ILE A 99 -9.38 -20.19 4.23
CA ILE A 99 -9.02 -21.60 4.46
C ILE A 99 -8.02 -21.73 5.62
N PRO A 100 -8.01 -22.89 6.32
CA PRO A 100 -7.05 -23.17 7.37
C PRO A 100 -5.66 -23.58 6.81
N VAL A 101 -4.57 -23.11 7.42
CA VAL A 101 -3.19 -23.59 7.17
C VAL A 101 -2.47 -23.97 8.47
N LYS A 102 -1.49 -24.89 8.39
CA LYS A 102 -0.69 -25.35 9.53
C LYS A 102 0.65 -24.63 9.58
N VAL A 103 1.23 -24.40 10.76
CA VAL A 103 2.57 -23.77 10.88
C VAL A 103 3.67 -24.82 11.05
N VAL A 104 4.83 -24.61 10.43
CA VAL A 104 6.02 -25.47 10.57
C VAL A 104 7.30 -24.65 10.68
N LYS A 105 8.20 -25.03 11.60
CA LYS A 105 9.50 -24.40 11.79
C LYS A 105 10.57 -25.01 10.89
N GLN A 106 10.52 -24.60 9.62
CA GLN A 106 11.51 -24.95 8.63
C GLN A 106 11.93 -23.71 7.83
N GLN A 107 13.16 -23.70 7.35
CA GLN A 107 13.63 -22.68 6.42
C GLN A 107 13.16 -23.02 5.00
N SER A 108 12.59 -22.03 4.32
CA SER A 108 12.10 -22.12 2.95
C SER A 108 12.20 -20.75 2.27
N PRO A 109 12.45 -20.69 0.95
CA PRO A 109 12.37 -19.44 0.19
C PRO A 109 10.93 -18.97 -0.05
N TYR A 110 9.95 -19.80 0.27
CA TYR A 110 8.54 -19.47 0.24
C TYR A 110 8.02 -19.23 1.66
N ASN A 111 6.93 -18.47 1.76
CA ASN A 111 6.31 -18.12 3.04
C ASN A 111 5.20 -19.09 3.43
N VAL A 112 4.44 -19.57 2.44
CA VAL A 112 3.35 -20.53 2.62
C VAL A 112 3.32 -21.49 1.44
N PHE A 113 2.98 -22.76 1.70
CA PHE A 113 2.62 -23.76 0.71
C PHE A 113 1.13 -24.07 0.83
N LEU A 114 0.42 -23.93 -0.28
CA LEU A 114 -0.96 -24.39 -0.41
C LEU A 114 -0.96 -25.71 -1.18
N GLY A 115 -1.30 -26.78 -0.48
CA GLY A 115 -1.38 -28.14 -0.97
C GLY A 115 -2.79 -28.53 -1.45
N ARG A 116 -2.98 -29.83 -1.60
CA ARG A 116 -4.30 -30.41 -1.94
C ARG A 116 -5.42 -30.05 -0.95
N PRO A 117 -5.22 -29.99 0.38
CA PRO A 117 -6.33 -29.64 1.27
C PRO A 117 -6.82 -28.21 1.05
N ALA A 118 -5.93 -27.22 0.88
CA ALA A 118 -6.29 -25.86 0.49
C ALA A 118 -7.02 -25.82 -0.87
N LEU A 119 -6.47 -26.48 -1.90
CA LEU A 119 -7.07 -26.50 -3.23
C LEU A 119 -8.47 -27.13 -3.24
N ASN A 120 -8.66 -28.22 -2.50
CA ASN A 120 -9.95 -28.89 -2.38
C ASN A 120 -10.96 -28.05 -1.58
N ALA A 121 -10.52 -27.40 -0.49
CA ALA A 121 -11.37 -26.49 0.29
C ALA A 121 -11.84 -25.29 -0.55
N LEU A 122 -10.95 -24.74 -1.39
CA LEU A 122 -11.29 -23.69 -2.33
C LEU A 122 -12.15 -24.18 -3.49
N ARG A 123 -12.14 -25.49 -3.80
CA ARG A 123 -12.55 -26.05 -5.10
C ARG A 123 -11.83 -25.34 -6.25
N ALA A 124 -10.53 -25.10 -6.05
CA ALA A 124 -9.71 -24.36 -6.99
C ALA A 124 -9.16 -25.28 -8.09
N ILE A 125 -9.18 -24.75 -9.32
CA ILE A 125 -8.57 -25.36 -10.49
C ILE A 125 -7.28 -24.56 -10.77
N PRO A 126 -6.11 -25.12 -10.47
CA PRO A 126 -4.83 -24.51 -10.84
C PRO A 126 -4.51 -24.78 -12.31
N SER A 127 -4.01 -23.78 -13.01
CA SER A 127 -3.45 -23.93 -14.35
C SER A 127 -2.02 -23.42 -14.38
N THR A 128 -1.07 -24.35 -14.49
CA THR A 128 0.36 -24.00 -14.60
C THR A 128 0.67 -23.32 -15.93
N LEU A 129 -0.09 -23.63 -16.98
CA LEU A 129 0.04 -22.98 -18.29
C LEU A 129 -0.32 -21.48 -18.23
N HIS A 130 -1.33 -21.12 -17.43
CA HIS A 130 -1.81 -19.74 -17.28
C HIS A 130 -1.26 -19.07 -16.00
N LEU A 131 -0.40 -19.78 -15.26
CA LEU A 131 0.15 -19.39 -13.96
C LEU A 131 -0.89 -18.83 -12.98
N SER A 132 -2.08 -19.43 -12.92
CA SER A 132 -3.17 -18.91 -12.11
C SER A 132 -4.02 -20.02 -11.49
N ILE A 133 -4.76 -19.66 -10.44
CA ILE A 133 -5.79 -20.52 -9.85
C ILE A 133 -7.15 -19.85 -10.01
N LYS A 134 -8.17 -20.62 -10.40
CA LYS A 134 -9.56 -20.17 -10.46
C LYS A 134 -10.45 -20.97 -9.52
N PHE A 135 -11.37 -20.33 -8.83
CA PHE A 135 -12.35 -20.99 -7.95
C PHE A 135 -13.66 -20.21 -7.88
N LEU A 136 -14.75 -20.89 -7.54
CA LEU A 136 -16.07 -20.26 -7.47
C LEU A 136 -16.27 -19.52 -6.14
N THR A 137 -16.86 -18.34 -6.19
CA THR A 137 -17.31 -17.56 -5.02
C THR A 137 -18.75 -17.10 -5.20
N PRO A 138 -19.44 -16.66 -4.14
CA PRO A 138 -20.78 -16.06 -4.29
C PRO A 138 -20.81 -14.84 -5.23
N GLY A 139 -19.68 -14.14 -5.38
CA GLY A 139 -19.49 -13.03 -6.32
C GLY A 139 -19.01 -13.45 -7.72
N GLY A 140 -19.01 -14.74 -8.03
CA GLY A 140 -18.57 -15.31 -9.32
C GLY A 140 -17.21 -16.00 -9.28
N VAL A 141 -16.64 -16.32 -10.44
CA VAL A 141 -15.31 -16.94 -10.56
C VAL A 141 -14.24 -15.96 -10.07
N ALA A 142 -13.54 -16.36 -9.02
CA ALA A 142 -12.30 -15.73 -8.56
C ALA A 142 -11.14 -16.25 -9.39
N GLU A 143 -10.27 -15.36 -9.83
CA GLU A 143 -8.98 -15.68 -10.42
C GLU A 143 -7.88 -15.06 -9.57
N VAL A 144 -6.88 -15.86 -9.22
CA VAL A 144 -5.66 -15.38 -8.58
C VAL A 144 -4.49 -15.73 -9.47
N ARG A 145 -3.86 -14.69 -10.02
CA ARG A 145 -2.70 -14.81 -10.89
C ARG A 145 -1.43 -14.91 -10.06
N GLY A 146 -0.54 -15.80 -10.49
CA GLY A 146 0.79 -15.91 -9.95
C GLY A 146 1.75 -14.92 -10.61
N ASP A 147 2.80 -14.58 -9.89
CA ASP A 147 3.87 -13.70 -10.37
C ASP A 147 5.04 -14.57 -10.89
N PRO A 148 5.31 -14.57 -12.22
CA PRO A 148 6.36 -15.39 -12.83
C PRO A 148 7.77 -14.95 -12.40
N GLU A 149 7.99 -13.66 -12.14
CA GLU A 149 9.29 -13.15 -11.70
C GLU A 149 9.58 -13.62 -10.27
N VAL A 150 8.60 -13.51 -9.38
CA VAL A 150 8.70 -14.01 -8.00
C VAL A 150 8.91 -15.52 -7.99
N ALA A 151 8.19 -16.27 -8.82
CA ALA A 151 8.38 -17.71 -8.96
C ALA A 151 9.81 -18.05 -9.38
N ARG A 152 10.36 -17.34 -10.37
CA ARG A 152 11.74 -17.53 -10.84
C ARG A 152 12.77 -17.18 -9.77
N VAL A 153 12.58 -16.09 -9.02
CA VAL A 153 13.46 -15.71 -7.91
C VAL A 153 13.45 -16.77 -6.82
N CYS A 154 12.27 -17.29 -6.44
CA CYS A 154 12.15 -18.36 -5.45
C CYS A 154 12.81 -19.66 -5.93
N TYR A 155 12.65 -20.03 -7.21
CA TYR A 155 13.27 -21.20 -7.82
C TYR A 155 14.80 -21.11 -7.86
N LEU A 156 15.35 -19.99 -8.34
CA LEU A 156 16.80 -19.76 -8.34
C LEU A 156 17.39 -19.75 -6.93
N THR A 157 16.63 -19.25 -5.95
CA THR A 157 17.03 -19.27 -4.54
C THR A 157 17.07 -20.70 -3.99
N MET A 158 16.11 -21.56 -4.35
CA MET A 158 16.13 -22.99 -4.02
C MET A 158 17.37 -23.70 -4.59
N LEU A 159 17.70 -23.45 -5.87
CA LEU A 159 18.80 -24.13 -6.55
C LEU A 159 20.19 -23.76 -6.02
N ARG A 160 20.36 -22.55 -5.47
CA ARG A 160 21.67 -22.06 -5.02
C ARG A 160 22.20 -22.70 -3.72
N GLY A 161 21.44 -23.56 -3.04
CA GLY A 161 21.95 -24.44 -1.98
C GLY A 161 22.52 -23.75 -0.72
N GLN A 162 21.72 -23.75 0.35
CA GLN A 162 22.05 -23.94 1.78
C GLN A 162 23.25 -23.32 2.53
N GLU A 163 24.15 -22.50 1.98
CA GLU A 163 25.30 -22.00 2.80
C GLU A 163 25.31 -20.52 3.17
N LYS A 164 24.50 -19.64 2.54
CA LYS A 164 24.39 -18.22 2.95
C LYS A 164 23.03 -17.61 2.64
N MET A 165 21.94 -18.11 3.22
CA MET A 165 20.68 -17.34 3.26
C MET A 165 20.66 -16.41 4.47
N VAL A 166 21.52 -15.39 4.41
CA VAL A 166 21.39 -14.20 5.25
C VAL A 166 20.19 -13.42 4.72
N ALA A 167 19.15 -13.31 5.54
CA ALA A 167 18.13 -12.25 5.50
C ALA A 167 17.62 -11.83 4.09
N GLN A 168 16.79 -12.65 3.45
CA GLN A 168 15.85 -12.09 2.46
C GLN A 168 14.55 -11.76 3.19
N THR A 169 14.31 -10.47 3.38
CA THR A 169 13.16 -9.84 4.04
C THR A 169 11.85 -10.57 3.74
N THR A 170 11.13 -10.97 4.78
CA THR A 170 9.71 -11.27 4.64
C THR A 170 9.06 -9.91 4.50
N CYS A 171 8.27 -9.71 3.46
CA CYS A 171 7.48 -8.51 3.30
C CYS A 171 6.06 -8.87 3.72
N LEU A 172 5.80 -8.89 5.03
CA LEU A 172 4.43 -8.72 5.51
C LEU A 172 4.06 -7.27 5.23
N GLU A 173 3.21 -7.07 4.24
CA GLU A 173 2.68 -5.75 3.93
C GLU A 173 1.34 -5.60 4.68
N PRO A 174 1.10 -4.50 5.40
CA PRO A 174 -0.22 -4.24 5.96
C PRO A 174 -1.28 -4.38 4.85
N TYR A 175 -2.25 -5.25 5.07
CA TYR A 175 -3.35 -5.42 4.12
C TYR A 175 -4.42 -4.38 4.42
N ILE A 176 -4.59 -3.43 3.50
CA ILE A 176 -5.69 -2.46 3.52
C ILE A 176 -6.74 -2.94 2.51
N PRO A 177 -7.93 -3.39 2.97
CA PRO A 177 -9.03 -3.75 2.08
C PRO A 177 -9.33 -2.59 1.12
N GLY A 178 -9.28 -2.84 -0.19
CA GLY A 178 -9.49 -1.81 -1.23
C GLY A 178 -8.22 -1.29 -1.92
N GLU A 179 -7.01 -1.61 -1.45
CA GLU A 179 -5.79 -1.28 -2.21
C GLU A 179 -5.64 -2.12 -3.49
N GLU A 180 -6.14 -3.36 -3.53
CA GLU A 180 -6.15 -4.21 -4.74
C GLU A 180 -7.16 -3.72 -5.79
N ALA A 181 -8.21 -3.01 -5.36
CA ALA A 181 -9.12 -2.34 -6.29
C ALA A 181 -8.40 -1.22 -7.08
N ARG A 182 -7.20 -0.78 -6.64
CA ARG A 182 -6.38 0.17 -7.41
C ARG A 182 -5.68 -0.45 -8.62
N GLN A 183 -5.58 -1.78 -8.72
CA GLN A 183 -5.07 -2.46 -9.93
C GLN A 183 -6.18 -2.91 -10.90
N LEU A 184 -7.45 -2.67 -10.55
CA LEU A 184 -8.58 -2.69 -11.48
C LEU A 184 -8.90 -1.26 -11.96
N GLY A 185 -7.90 -0.38 -12.03
CA GLY A 185 -7.94 0.57 -13.14
C GLY A 185 -7.87 -0.30 -14.39
N THR A 186 -8.83 -0.18 -15.30
CA THR A 186 -8.46 -0.35 -16.71
C THR A 186 -7.12 0.36 -16.88
N GLU A 187 -6.14 -0.28 -17.51
CA GLU A 187 -5.04 0.47 -18.12
C GLU A 187 -5.68 1.33 -19.21
N ASP A 188 -6.40 2.38 -18.79
CA ASP A 188 -6.75 3.47 -19.67
C ASP A 188 -5.39 4.04 -20.04
N GLU A 189 -4.96 3.76 -21.28
CA GLU A 189 -3.75 4.34 -21.83
C GLU A 189 -3.74 5.83 -21.48
N ILE A 190 -2.71 6.32 -20.77
CA ILE A 190 -2.69 7.70 -20.29
C ILE A 190 -1.91 8.54 -21.29
N GLU A 191 -2.52 9.62 -21.77
CA GLU A 191 -1.82 10.64 -22.53
C GLU A 191 -1.41 11.78 -21.60
N GLU A 192 -0.12 12.13 -21.63
CA GLU A 192 0.41 13.31 -20.97
C GLU A 192 0.38 14.48 -21.94
N PHE A 193 -0.15 15.63 -21.51
CA PHE A 193 -0.11 16.85 -22.30
C PHE A 193 0.37 18.04 -21.45
N PRO A 194 1.19 18.95 -22.04
CA PRO A 194 1.66 20.13 -21.33
C PRO A 194 0.54 21.16 -21.20
N LEU A 195 0.34 21.67 -19.99
CA LEU A 195 -0.70 22.66 -19.71
C LEU A 195 -0.32 24.07 -20.22
N ARG A 196 0.97 24.40 -20.19
CA ARG A 196 1.51 25.71 -20.61
C ARG A 196 2.63 25.51 -21.63
N GLU A 197 2.51 26.13 -22.80
CA GLU A 197 3.50 26.01 -23.89
C GLU A 197 4.90 26.52 -23.49
N TYR A 198 4.97 27.50 -22.58
CA TYR A 198 6.22 28.11 -22.12
C TYR A 198 6.83 27.44 -20.88
N ARG A 199 6.16 26.47 -20.24
CA ARG A 199 6.66 25.69 -19.09
C ARG A 199 6.28 24.21 -19.25
N PRO A 200 7.11 23.39 -19.92
CA PRO A 200 6.79 21.98 -20.25
C PRO A 200 6.82 21.02 -19.05
N VAL A 201 7.07 21.51 -17.83
CA VAL A 201 7.16 20.67 -16.62
C VAL A 201 5.77 20.33 -16.06
N LEU A 202 4.76 21.15 -16.34
CA LEU A 202 3.39 20.91 -15.88
C LEU A 202 2.64 20.04 -16.90
N VAL A 203 2.77 18.73 -16.72
CA VAL A 203 2.05 17.72 -17.49
C VAL A 203 0.80 17.26 -16.74
N ILE A 204 -0.35 17.29 -17.41
CA ILE A 204 -1.58 16.69 -16.92
C ILE A 204 -1.79 15.37 -17.63
N ARG A 205 -2.27 14.38 -16.87
CA ARG A 205 -2.60 13.04 -17.33
C ARG A 205 -4.08 12.96 -17.68
N ILE A 206 -4.40 12.58 -18.91
CA ILE A 206 -5.76 12.37 -19.40
C ILE A 206 -5.88 10.93 -19.92
N GLY A 207 -7.02 10.27 -19.69
CA GLY A 207 -7.30 8.97 -20.29
C GLY A 207 -7.38 9.05 -21.82
N ALA A 208 -6.63 8.21 -22.52
CA ALA A 208 -6.55 8.20 -23.99
C ALA A 208 -7.82 7.66 -24.64
N LEU A 209 -8.62 6.88 -23.90
CA LEU A 209 -9.89 6.31 -24.35
C LEU A 209 -11.06 7.32 -24.35
N LEU A 210 -10.84 8.56 -23.90
CA LEU A 210 -11.85 9.61 -23.99
C LEU A 210 -12.16 9.95 -25.47
N PRO A 211 -13.44 10.16 -25.83
CA PRO A 211 -13.82 10.62 -27.16
C PRO A 211 -13.01 11.86 -27.57
N LEU A 212 -12.61 11.94 -28.85
CA LEU A 212 -11.72 12.99 -29.33
C LEU A 212 -12.26 14.40 -29.06
N GLU A 213 -13.57 14.60 -29.23
CA GLU A 213 -14.26 15.88 -29.01
C GLU A 213 -14.24 16.30 -27.53
N GLU A 214 -14.52 15.37 -26.62
CA GLU A 214 -14.47 15.62 -25.16
C GLU A 214 -13.04 15.88 -24.69
N LYS A 215 -12.07 15.15 -25.26
CA LYS A 215 -10.65 15.30 -24.96
C LYS A 215 -10.11 16.66 -25.39
N GLU A 216 -10.47 17.12 -26.59
CA GLU A 216 -10.10 18.45 -27.07
C GLU A 216 -10.77 19.56 -26.25
N GLY A 217 -12.06 19.40 -25.92
CA GLY A 217 -12.77 20.30 -25.03
C GLY A 217 -12.13 20.40 -23.64
N LEU A 218 -11.77 19.26 -23.05
CA LEU A 218 -11.08 19.19 -21.75
C LEU A 218 -9.70 19.85 -21.81
N LYS A 219 -8.92 19.59 -22.87
CA LYS A 219 -7.61 20.24 -23.06
C LYS A 219 -7.76 21.76 -23.20
N ALA A 220 -8.78 22.24 -23.90
CA ALA A 220 -9.07 23.68 -24.01
C ALA A 220 -9.44 24.28 -22.65
N LEU A 221 -10.33 23.63 -21.90
CA LEU A 221 -10.74 24.06 -20.56
C LEU A 221 -9.56 24.12 -19.58
N LEU A 222 -8.72 23.09 -19.56
CA LEU A 222 -7.55 23.03 -18.69
C LEU A 222 -6.53 24.13 -19.02
N ARG A 223 -6.39 24.49 -20.31
CA ARG A 223 -5.57 25.64 -20.73
C ARG A 223 -6.18 26.98 -20.31
N GLU A 224 -7.50 27.13 -20.41
CA GLU A 224 -8.23 28.33 -19.97
C GLU A 224 -8.08 28.58 -18.47
N TYR A 225 -8.12 27.51 -17.66
CA TYR A 225 -7.94 27.57 -16.20
C TYR A 225 -6.51 27.23 -15.75
N SER A 226 -5.51 27.43 -16.62
CA SER A 226 -4.11 27.09 -16.31
C SER A 226 -3.54 27.83 -15.10
N GLN A 227 -4.14 28.96 -14.70
CA GLN A 227 -3.82 29.77 -13.53
C GLN A 227 -4.22 29.11 -12.19
N VAL A 228 -5.13 28.15 -12.18
CA VAL A 228 -5.59 27.45 -10.96
C VAL A 228 -4.55 26.43 -10.47
N PHE A 229 -3.71 25.94 -11.38
CA PHE A 229 -2.73 24.91 -11.09
C PHE A 229 -1.41 25.53 -10.59
N ALA A 230 -1.02 25.17 -9.37
CA ALA A 230 0.23 25.60 -8.75
C ALA A 230 1.28 24.47 -8.77
N LEU A 231 2.53 24.81 -9.13
CA LEU A 231 3.67 23.89 -9.11
C LEU A 231 4.74 24.32 -8.10
N THR A 232 4.97 25.63 -7.98
CA THR A 232 5.85 26.20 -6.96
C THR A 232 5.04 26.93 -5.89
N VAL A 233 5.72 27.26 -4.79
CA VAL A 233 5.11 28.05 -3.70
C VAL A 233 4.78 29.47 -4.17
N GLU A 234 5.48 29.98 -5.18
CA GLU A 234 5.25 31.30 -5.80
C GLU A 234 3.99 31.34 -6.67
N ASP A 235 3.56 30.18 -7.18
CA ASP A 235 2.36 30.05 -8.02
C ASP A 235 1.07 29.92 -7.18
N MET A 236 1.16 29.97 -5.84
CA MET A 236 -0.02 29.88 -4.96
C MET A 236 -0.55 31.28 -4.65
N PRO A 237 -1.70 31.69 -5.21
CA PRO A 237 -2.37 32.89 -4.75
C PRO A 237 -2.84 32.68 -3.30
N GLU A 238 -2.53 33.63 -2.42
CA GLU A 238 -3.04 33.62 -1.04
C GLU A 238 -4.57 33.66 -1.07
N ILE A 239 -5.21 32.81 -0.25
CA ILE A 239 -6.67 32.83 -0.11
C ILE A 239 -7.02 34.15 0.60
N PRO A 240 -7.96 34.96 0.08
CA PRO A 240 -8.35 36.19 0.74
C PRO A 240 -8.76 35.92 2.20
N THR A 241 -8.27 36.74 3.12
CA THR A 241 -8.56 36.63 4.56
C THR A 241 -10.05 36.76 4.88
N ASP A 242 -10.82 37.40 4.02
CA ASP A 242 -12.29 37.47 4.13
C ASP A 242 -12.97 36.11 3.90
N LEU A 243 -12.33 35.18 3.17
CA LEU A 243 -12.91 33.89 2.82
C LEU A 243 -12.62 32.83 3.88
N ALA A 244 -11.38 32.72 4.33
CA ALA A 244 -10.96 31.69 5.27
C ALA A 244 -9.74 32.11 6.09
N VAL A 245 -9.91 32.13 7.41
CA VAL A 245 -8.82 32.28 8.39
C VAL A 245 -8.98 31.22 9.47
N HIS A 246 -7.90 30.49 9.75
CA HIS A 246 -7.89 29.45 10.75
C HIS A 246 -7.64 30.01 12.15
N HIS A 247 -8.55 29.72 13.08
CA HIS A 247 -8.42 30.09 14.49
C HIS A 247 -8.09 28.86 15.33
N LEU A 248 -7.00 28.93 16.09
CA LEU A 248 -6.62 27.87 17.02
C LEU A 248 -7.49 27.92 18.28
N ASN A 249 -8.36 26.91 18.45
CA ASN A 249 -9.20 26.79 19.64
C ASN A 249 -8.46 26.07 20.78
N VAL A 250 -7.59 26.81 21.47
CA VAL A 250 -6.81 26.31 22.63
C VAL A 250 -7.62 26.50 23.91
N ASP A 251 -7.77 25.44 24.72
CA ASP A 251 -8.42 25.55 26.03
C ASP A 251 -7.63 26.51 26.95
N PRO A 252 -8.20 27.63 27.42
CA PRO A 252 -7.52 28.59 28.29
C PRO A 252 -7.03 28.00 29.61
N ARG A 253 -7.56 26.83 30.02
CA ARG A 253 -7.18 26.13 31.25
C ARG A 253 -5.89 25.32 31.08
N PHE A 254 -5.49 25.03 29.84
CA PHE A 254 -4.30 24.26 29.57
C PHE A 254 -3.05 25.14 29.67
N LYS A 255 -2.04 24.70 30.43
CA LYS A 255 -0.80 25.46 30.59
C LYS A 255 0.05 25.35 29.33
N PRO A 256 0.51 26.47 28.74
CA PRO A 256 1.39 26.43 27.59
C PRO A 256 2.68 25.65 27.85
N VAL A 257 3.07 24.83 26.89
CA VAL A 257 4.27 23.99 26.98
C VAL A 257 5.36 24.56 26.08
N LYS A 258 6.55 24.77 26.67
CA LYS A 258 7.78 25.08 25.93
C LYS A 258 8.69 23.87 25.95
N GLN A 259 8.75 23.15 24.84
CA GLN A 259 9.59 21.96 24.76
C GLN A 259 11.07 22.33 24.82
N LYS A 260 11.87 21.52 25.52
CA LYS A 260 13.33 21.69 25.56
C LYS A 260 13.91 21.45 24.17
N LYS A 261 14.82 22.33 23.74
CA LYS A 261 15.54 22.20 22.46
C LYS A 261 16.19 20.82 22.34
N ARG A 262 15.88 20.11 21.26
CA ARG A 262 16.56 18.86 20.91
C ARG A 262 17.87 19.14 20.18
N SER A 263 18.89 18.34 20.48
CA SER A 263 20.15 18.35 19.74
C SER A 263 20.08 17.31 18.62
N PHE A 264 20.41 17.71 17.39
CA PHE A 264 20.52 16.80 16.25
C PHE A 264 21.96 16.69 15.77
N ALA A 265 22.28 15.58 15.12
CA ALA A 265 23.55 15.39 14.43
C ALA A 265 23.75 16.48 13.35
N PRO A 266 25.00 16.86 13.02
CA PRO A 266 25.30 17.94 12.07
C PRO A 266 24.57 17.80 10.73
N LYS A 267 24.60 16.61 10.13
CA LYS A 267 23.91 16.29 8.87
C LYS A 267 22.38 16.50 8.94
N ARG A 268 21.78 16.28 10.11
CA ARG A 268 20.35 16.50 10.35
C ARG A 268 20.03 17.99 10.54
N ASN A 269 20.90 18.73 11.20
CA ASN A 269 20.77 20.18 11.35
C ASN A 269 20.86 20.90 10.00
N GLU A 270 21.71 20.44 9.08
CA GLU A 270 21.78 21.00 7.73
C GLU A 270 20.46 20.87 6.97
N VAL A 271 19.82 19.70 7.03
CA VAL A 271 18.49 19.49 6.43
C VAL A 271 17.46 20.43 7.04
N ILE A 272 17.42 20.54 8.37
CA ILE A 272 16.49 21.44 9.07
C ILE A 272 16.73 22.89 8.63
N LYS A 273 18.00 23.33 8.58
CA LYS A 273 18.35 24.70 8.19
C LYS A 273 17.92 25.02 6.76
N ASN A 274 18.11 24.07 5.83
CA ASN A 274 17.72 24.24 4.43
C ASN A 274 16.19 24.31 4.26
N GLU A 275 15.44 23.44 4.93
CA GLU A 275 13.97 23.46 4.86
C GLU A 275 13.38 24.71 5.53
N VAL A 276 13.89 25.11 6.70
CA VAL A 276 13.49 26.35 7.37
C VAL A 276 13.82 27.58 6.50
N GLY A 277 14.97 27.59 5.82
CA GLY A 277 15.33 28.66 4.88
C GLY A 277 14.30 28.83 3.76
N LYS A 278 13.88 27.73 3.11
CA LYS A 278 12.84 27.77 2.07
C LYS A 278 11.50 28.28 2.60
N LEU A 279 11.11 27.90 3.82
CA LEU A 279 9.86 28.36 4.43
C LEU A 279 9.91 29.86 4.79
N LEU A 280 11.07 30.37 5.21
CA LEU A 280 11.28 31.81 5.46
C LEU A 280 11.26 32.61 4.15
N GLU A 281 11.93 32.13 3.11
CA GLU A 281 11.96 32.77 1.78
C GLU A 281 10.56 32.87 1.17
N SER A 282 9.73 31.83 1.37
CA SER A 282 8.34 31.81 0.92
C SER A 282 7.36 32.51 1.87
N LYS A 283 7.84 33.15 2.95
CA LYS A 283 7.02 33.84 3.97
C LYS A 283 5.94 32.99 4.65
N ILE A 284 6.03 31.65 4.54
CA ILE A 284 5.11 30.72 5.23
C ILE A 284 5.35 30.77 6.74
N ILE A 285 6.59 31.04 7.17
CA ILE A 285 6.95 31.19 8.59
C ILE A 285 7.58 32.55 8.83
N LEU A 286 7.37 33.07 10.05
CA LEU A 286 7.90 34.35 10.51
C LEU A 286 8.68 34.14 11.81
N GLU A 287 9.65 35.03 12.06
CA GLU A 287 10.39 35.04 13.31
C GLU A 287 9.54 35.66 14.42
N VAL A 288 9.41 34.96 15.55
CA VAL A 288 8.63 35.41 16.71
C VAL A 288 9.53 35.55 17.93
N HIS A 289 9.43 36.69 18.61
CA HIS A 289 10.13 36.92 19.87
C HIS A 289 9.25 36.53 21.07
N TYR A 290 9.83 35.80 22.03
CA TYR A 290 9.18 35.35 23.27
C TYR A 290 7.90 34.51 23.08
N PRO A 291 7.97 33.34 22.40
CA PRO A 291 6.80 32.52 22.15
C PRO A 291 6.24 31.90 23.44
N THR A 292 4.91 31.82 23.54
CA THR A 292 4.19 31.17 24.65
C THR A 292 4.23 29.64 24.53
N TRP A 293 4.07 29.12 23.31
CA TRP A 293 4.19 27.71 22.96
C TRP A 293 5.46 27.46 22.17
N LEU A 294 6.16 26.35 22.42
CA LEU A 294 7.35 25.98 21.65
C LEU A 294 7.37 24.48 21.37
N ALA A 295 7.34 24.12 20.09
CA ALA A 295 7.42 22.75 19.60
C ALA A 295 8.76 22.49 18.90
N ASN A 296 9.30 21.28 19.03
CA ASN A 296 10.55 20.90 18.36
C ASN A 296 10.30 20.37 16.94
N PRO A 297 11.23 20.63 16.00
CA PRO A 297 11.27 19.90 14.74
C PRO A 297 11.64 18.43 14.96
N VAL A 298 11.10 17.54 14.16
CA VAL A 298 11.37 16.10 14.13
C VAL A 298 11.66 15.71 12.69
N LEU A 299 12.70 14.91 12.49
CA LEU A 299 13.03 14.40 11.16
C LEU A 299 12.51 12.97 11.00
N VAL A 300 11.72 12.77 9.96
CA VAL A 300 11.19 11.48 9.54
C VAL A 300 11.85 11.10 8.22
N LYS A 301 12.13 9.82 8.03
CA LYS A 301 12.60 9.32 6.73
C LYS A 301 11.39 8.99 5.86
N ASN A 302 11.40 9.48 4.63
CA ASN A 302 10.49 9.06 3.59
C ASN A 302 10.91 7.67 3.03
N GLU A 303 10.05 7.07 2.22
CA GLU A 303 10.29 5.77 1.56
C GLU A 303 11.51 5.81 0.62
N ASP A 304 11.75 6.96 -0.01
CA ASP A 304 12.91 7.26 -0.87
C ASP A 304 14.22 7.52 -0.10
N GLN A 305 14.25 7.28 1.23
CA GLN A 305 15.35 7.61 2.14
C GLN A 305 15.67 9.11 2.30
N SER A 306 14.88 10.01 1.72
CA SER A 306 15.01 11.45 1.97
C SER A 306 14.51 11.81 3.37
N TRP A 307 15.02 12.91 3.92
CA TRP A 307 14.61 13.42 5.24
C TRP A 307 13.50 14.46 5.07
N ARG A 308 12.39 14.27 5.78
CA ARG A 308 11.29 15.23 5.89
C ARG A 308 11.28 15.88 7.26
N MET A 309 11.18 17.21 7.29
CA MET A 309 10.97 17.97 8.53
C MET A 309 9.48 17.96 8.90
N CYS A 310 9.19 17.50 10.11
CA CYS A 310 7.90 17.58 10.78
C CYS A 310 8.05 18.43 12.05
N VAL A 311 6.95 18.91 12.63
CA VAL A 311 6.95 19.60 13.92
C VAL A 311 6.10 18.80 14.90
N ASP A 312 6.63 18.57 16.11
CA ASP A 312 5.96 17.79 17.14
C ASP A 312 4.94 18.64 17.91
N PHE A 313 3.73 18.76 17.34
CA PHE A 313 2.62 19.46 17.96
C PHE A 313 1.87 18.64 19.01
N THR A 314 2.42 17.54 19.52
CA THR A 314 1.72 16.65 20.47
C THR A 314 1.16 17.39 21.68
N ASP A 315 1.90 18.33 22.25
CA ASP A 315 1.44 19.08 23.42
C ASP A 315 0.39 20.14 23.08
N LEU A 316 0.51 20.76 21.89
CA LEU A 316 -0.47 21.73 21.38
C LEU A 316 -1.79 21.01 21.03
N ASN A 317 -1.72 19.87 20.34
CA ASN A 317 -2.87 19.06 19.95
C ASN A 317 -3.66 18.51 21.14
N LYS A 318 -3.03 18.36 22.33
CA LYS A 318 -3.74 18.00 23.57
C LYS A 318 -4.54 19.17 24.15
N ALA A 319 -4.10 20.40 23.89
CA ALA A 319 -4.74 21.61 24.37
C ALA A 319 -5.87 22.10 23.44
N CYS A 320 -5.83 21.71 22.16
CA CYS A 320 -6.88 22.00 21.21
C CYS A 320 -8.08 21.06 21.38
N SER A 321 -9.30 21.61 21.36
CA SER A 321 -10.52 20.80 21.31
C SER A 321 -10.59 20.03 19.99
N LYS A 322 -11.05 18.77 20.03
CA LYS A 322 -11.29 18.01 18.80
C LYS A 322 -12.52 18.53 18.07
N ASP A 323 -12.42 18.69 16.75
CA ASP A 323 -13.56 19.06 15.93
C ASP A 323 -14.63 17.98 15.93
N CYS A 324 -15.89 18.42 15.99
CA CYS A 324 -17.07 17.54 15.99
C CYS A 324 -17.45 17.06 14.58
N PHE A 325 -16.78 17.55 13.54
CA PHE A 325 -17.03 17.23 12.14
C PHE A 325 -15.91 16.35 11.58
N PRO A 326 -16.03 15.02 11.70
CA PRO A 326 -15.05 14.13 11.11
C PRO A 326 -15.13 14.19 9.58
N LEU A 327 -13.98 13.98 8.92
CA LEU A 327 -13.93 13.80 7.48
C LEU A 327 -14.90 12.69 7.05
N PRO A 328 -15.58 12.85 5.89
CA PRO A 328 -16.47 11.83 5.37
C PRO A 328 -15.71 10.52 5.18
N ARG A 329 -16.37 9.39 5.46
CA ARG A 329 -15.79 8.07 5.21
C ARG A 329 -15.58 7.88 3.71
N ILE A 330 -14.42 7.34 3.34
CA ILE A 330 -14.04 7.09 1.95
C ILE A 330 -15.10 6.23 1.25
N ASP A 331 -15.65 5.22 1.91
CA ASP A 331 -16.70 4.35 1.34
C ASP A 331 -17.91 5.15 0.83
N ARG A 332 -18.32 6.20 1.55
CA ARG A 332 -19.44 7.06 1.12
C ARG A 332 -19.11 7.90 -0.11
N LEU A 333 -17.85 8.32 -0.24
CA LEU A 333 -17.38 9.02 -1.43
C LEU A 333 -17.33 8.06 -2.62
N VAL A 334 -16.88 6.83 -2.41
CA VAL A 334 -16.85 5.78 -3.44
C VAL A 334 -18.27 5.39 -3.87
N ASP A 335 -19.21 5.25 -2.95
CA ASP A 335 -20.62 4.97 -3.29
C ASP A 335 -21.25 6.12 -4.11
N SER A 336 -20.85 7.37 -3.83
CA SER A 336 -21.39 8.54 -4.53
C SER A 336 -20.89 8.70 -5.98
N ILE A 337 -19.78 8.04 -6.32
CA ILE A 337 -19.22 8.07 -7.68
C ILE A 337 -19.70 6.89 -8.54
N VAL A 338 -20.49 5.97 -8.00
CA VAL A 338 -21.03 4.83 -8.75
C VAL A 338 -22.02 5.33 -9.81
N GLY A 339 -21.73 5.04 -11.08
CA GLY A 339 -22.58 5.42 -12.22
C GLY A 339 -22.06 6.60 -13.05
N PHE A 340 -20.91 7.18 -12.69
CA PHE A 340 -20.22 8.14 -13.55
C PHE A 340 -19.14 7.43 -14.38
N ASP A 341 -19.13 7.73 -15.69
CA ASP A 341 -18.19 7.12 -16.64
C ASP A 341 -16.80 7.77 -16.63
N VAL A 342 -16.68 8.99 -16.06
CA VAL A 342 -15.44 9.77 -16.01
C VAL A 342 -15.14 10.18 -14.57
N LEU A 343 -13.89 9.94 -14.14
CA LEU A 343 -13.37 10.33 -12.84
C LEU A 343 -12.23 11.34 -13.01
N CYS A 344 -12.22 12.37 -12.15
CA CYS A 344 -11.15 13.36 -12.10
C CYS A 344 -10.56 13.40 -10.69
N PHE A 345 -9.24 13.27 -10.60
CA PHE A 345 -8.50 13.39 -9.34
C PHE A 345 -7.68 14.66 -9.35
N LEU A 346 -7.98 15.56 -8.42
CA LEU A 346 -7.26 16.81 -8.19
C LEU A 346 -6.73 16.80 -6.77
N ASP A 347 -5.46 17.15 -6.59
CA ASP A 347 -4.84 17.31 -5.28
C ASP A 347 -4.45 18.78 -5.07
N ALA A 348 -4.66 19.27 -3.85
CA ALA A 348 -4.35 20.63 -3.48
C ALA A 348 -2.87 20.72 -3.07
N PHE A 349 -2.04 21.33 -3.93
CA PHE A 349 -0.62 21.52 -3.64
C PHE A 349 -0.44 22.35 -2.37
N LYS A 350 0.17 21.74 -1.34
CA LYS A 350 0.40 22.35 -0.01
C LYS A 350 -0.86 23.02 0.57
N GLY A 351 -2.03 22.40 0.42
CA GLY A 351 -3.33 23.00 0.77
C GLY A 351 -3.40 23.66 2.16
N TYR A 352 -2.74 23.11 3.19
CA TYR A 352 -2.73 23.72 4.53
C TYR A 352 -2.05 25.10 4.59
N HIS A 353 -1.01 25.32 3.77
CA HIS A 353 -0.28 26.59 3.78
C HIS A 353 -0.99 27.71 3.00
N GLN A 354 -2.13 27.41 2.37
CA GLN A 354 -2.93 28.41 1.67
C GLN A 354 -3.92 29.13 2.60
N ILE A 355 -4.19 28.56 3.77
CA ILE A 355 -5.11 29.14 4.76
C ILE A 355 -4.28 29.88 5.80
N GLU A 356 -4.53 31.18 5.94
CA GLU A 356 -3.84 31.99 6.93
C GLU A 356 -4.30 31.67 8.36
N MET A 357 -3.39 31.85 9.29
CA MET A 357 -3.67 31.74 10.72
C MET A 357 -4.14 33.08 11.26
N ALA A 358 -5.19 33.10 12.08
CA ALA A 358 -5.59 34.29 12.82
C ALA A 358 -4.47 34.71 13.79
N GLU A 359 -4.21 36.02 13.87
CA GLU A 359 -3.28 36.61 14.84
C GLU A 359 -3.76 36.52 16.29
#